data_AF-A0A6N9C4T7-F1
#
_entry.id   AF-A0A6N9C4T7-F1
#
_cell.length_a   1.000
_cell.length_b   1.000
_cell.length_c   1.000
_cell.angle_alpha   90.00
_cell.angle_beta   90.00
_cell.angle_gamma   90.00
#
_symmetry.space_group_name_H-M   'P 1'
#
loop_
_entity.id
_entity.type
_entity.pdbx_description
1 polymer ?
#
loop_
_entity_poly.entity_id
_entity_poly.type
_entity_poly.pdbx_seq_one_letter_code
_entity_poly.pdbx_strand_id
1 'polypeptide(L)'
;MTKQYFQTILFLLFCHVLPLTVTAQTVNIPDANLRAVVEKALGKASGATITASDMAELTSLDARHANISNLTGLEGATKLTWLNLSYNYISDISAVSGLTNLASIKIYKTKKSDNKAV
;
A
#
# COMPACT_ATOMS: atom_id res chain seq x y z
N MET A 1 -27.53 54.28 -22.21
CA MET A 1 -27.24 52.85 -22.41
C MET A 1 -25.73 52.57 -22.41
N THR A 2 -24.97 52.83 -21.33
CA THR A 2 -23.51 52.57 -21.33
C THR A 2 -22.94 52.48 -19.91
N LYS A 3 -23.41 51.52 -19.09
CA LYS A 3 -22.79 51.20 -17.79
C LYS A 3 -22.59 49.69 -17.54
N GLN A 4 -22.57 48.87 -18.60
CA GLN A 4 -22.46 47.41 -18.48
C GLN A 4 -21.12 46.83 -18.99
N TYR A 5 -20.05 47.63 -19.06
CA TYR A 5 -18.76 47.16 -19.61
C TYR A 5 -17.53 47.42 -18.74
N PHE A 6 -17.68 48.02 -17.55
CA PHE A 6 -16.54 48.28 -16.66
C PHE A 6 -16.20 47.10 -15.72
N GLN A 7 -17.05 46.06 -15.67
CA GLN A 7 -16.80 44.88 -14.83
C GLN A 7 -16.09 43.74 -15.56
N THR A 8 -15.80 43.90 -16.85
CA THR A 8 -15.18 42.86 -17.69
C THR A 8 -13.65 42.93 -17.78
N ILE A 9 -12.96 43.88 -17.13
CA ILE A 9 -11.50 44.08 -17.30
C ILE A 9 -10.73 44.19 -15.95
N LEU A 10 -11.13 43.45 -14.92
CA LEU A 10 -10.29 43.29 -13.71
C LEU A 10 -10.32 41.86 -13.15
N PHE A 11 -10.27 40.87 -14.04
CA PHE A 11 -9.97 39.49 -13.67
C PHE A 11 -8.88 38.90 -14.57
N LEU A 12 -7.89 39.72 -14.91
CA LEU A 12 -6.54 39.24 -15.22
C LEU A 12 -5.73 39.38 -13.94
N LEU A 13 -5.01 38.30 -13.57
CA LEU A 13 -4.16 38.13 -12.38
C LEU A 13 -4.86 37.48 -11.17
N PHE A 14 -5.13 36.18 -11.29
CA PHE A 14 -4.44 35.18 -10.48
C PHE A 14 -4.91 33.79 -10.94
N CYS A 15 -4.49 33.37 -12.14
CA CYS A 15 -4.22 31.95 -12.31
C CYS A 15 -2.90 31.70 -11.58
N HIS A 16 -2.97 31.66 -10.25
CA HIS A 16 -2.01 30.88 -9.50
C HIS A 16 -2.17 29.48 -10.04
N VAL A 17 -1.22 29.09 -10.89
CA VAL A 17 -0.78 27.71 -10.97
C VAL A 17 -0.38 27.30 -9.55
N LEU A 18 -1.38 27.01 -8.71
CA LEU A 18 -1.22 26.21 -7.53
C LEU A 18 -0.56 24.94 -8.08
N PRO A 19 0.70 24.64 -7.73
CA PRO A 19 1.22 23.33 -8.05
C PRO A 19 0.23 22.37 -7.38
N LEU A 20 -0.51 21.62 -8.19
CA LEU A 20 -1.28 20.48 -7.72
C LEU A 20 -0.23 19.52 -7.17
N THR A 21 0.07 19.67 -5.89
CA THR A 21 0.78 18.64 -5.14
C THR A 21 -0.20 17.49 -5.09
N VAL A 22 -0.07 16.58 -6.05
CA VAL A 22 -0.67 15.25 -5.96
C VAL A 22 -0.03 14.63 -4.73
N THR A 23 -0.72 14.74 -3.58
CA THR A 23 -0.32 13.99 -2.40
C THR A 23 -0.54 12.53 -2.77
N ALA A 24 0.56 11.80 -2.90
CA ALA A 24 0.50 10.39 -3.18
C ALA A 24 -0.33 9.73 -2.05
N GLN A 25 -1.41 9.04 -2.42
CA GLN A 25 -2.30 8.42 -1.45
C GLN A 25 -1.51 7.40 -0.63
N THR A 26 -1.42 7.63 0.68
CA THR A 26 -0.79 6.70 1.62
C THR A 26 -1.62 5.42 1.73
N VAL A 27 -0.94 4.28 1.68
CA VAL A 27 -1.56 2.96 1.88
C VAL A 27 -1.53 2.62 3.37
N ASN A 28 -2.68 2.21 3.90
CA ASN A 28 -2.79 1.75 5.29
C ASN A 28 -2.28 0.31 5.41
N ILE A 29 -1.19 0.11 6.14
CA ILE A 29 -0.63 -1.22 6.46
C ILE A 29 -0.56 -1.35 7.99
N PRO A 30 -1.63 -1.83 8.64
CA PRO A 30 -1.73 -1.84 10.10
C PRO A 30 -0.82 -2.88 10.78
N ASP A 31 -0.47 -3.96 10.09
CA ASP A 31 0.48 -4.96 10.59
C ASP A 31 1.92 -4.42 10.41
N ALA A 32 2.57 -4.11 11.53
CA ALA A 32 3.92 -3.53 11.50
C ALA A 32 4.97 -4.47 10.88
N ASN A 33 4.79 -5.79 10.99
CA ASN A 33 5.71 -6.75 10.39
C ASN A 33 5.51 -6.80 8.87
N LEU A 34 4.26 -6.78 8.40
CA LEU A 34 3.96 -6.65 6.98
C LEU A 34 4.53 -5.34 6.42
N ARG A 35 4.31 -4.23 7.12
CA ARG A 35 4.86 -2.92 6.73
C ARG A 35 6.38 -2.97 6.59
N ALA A 36 7.09 -3.55 7.56
CA ALA A 36 8.55 -3.66 7.50
C ALA A 36 9.03 -4.52 6.32
N VAL A 37 8.34 -5.62 6.00
CA VAL A 37 8.65 -6.46 4.84
C VAL A 37 8.41 -5.71 3.53
N VAL A 38 7.30 -4.98 3.42
CA VAL A 38 6.96 -4.14 2.26
C VAL A 38 7.98 -3.02 2.07
N GLU A 39 8.35 -2.30 3.14
CA GLU A 39 9.39 -1.26 3.11
C GLU A 39 10.71 -1.83 2.60
N LYS A 40 11.13 -2.96 3.14
CA LYS A 40 12.36 -3.65 2.70
C LYS A 40 12.28 -4.06 1.23
N ALA A 41 11.17 -4.63 0.78
CA ALA A 41 10.97 -5.04 -0.61
C ALA A 41 10.99 -3.86 -1.58
N LEU A 42 10.54 -2.69 -1.13
CA LEU A 42 10.56 -1.43 -1.89
C LEU A 42 11.87 -0.65 -1.76
N GLY A 43 12.85 -1.15 -0.99
CA GLY A 43 14.10 -0.43 -0.72
C GLY A 43 13.91 0.86 0.09
N LYS A 44 12.84 0.96 0.87
CA LYS A 44 12.50 2.13 1.70
C LYS A 44 13.04 1.99 3.12
N ALA A 45 13.29 3.13 3.75
CA ALA A 45 13.67 3.20 5.16
C ALA A 45 12.50 2.76 6.07
N SER A 46 12.83 2.23 7.25
CA SER A 46 11.84 1.85 8.25
C SER A 46 10.99 3.06 8.65
N GLY A 47 9.67 2.97 8.53
CA GLY A 47 8.76 4.07 8.88
C GLY A 47 8.51 5.04 7.72
N ALA A 48 9.06 4.78 6.53
CA ALA A 48 8.78 5.61 5.36
C ALA A 48 7.31 5.50 4.95
N THR A 49 6.77 6.59 4.42
CA THR A 49 5.45 6.58 3.80
C THR A 49 5.42 5.59 2.64
N ILE A 50 4.46 4.66 2.67
CA ILE A 50 4.14 3.76 1.56
C ILE A 50 2.94 4.34 0.82
N THR A 51 3.11 4.61 -0.47
CA THR A 51 2.07 5.18 -1.34
C THR A 51 1.45 4.11 -2.23
N ALA A 52 0.31 4.42 -2.85
CA ALA A 52 -0.33 3.53 -3.82
C ALA A 52 0.58 3.24 -5.02
N SER A 53 1.35 4.23 -5.49
CA SER A 53 2.34 4.05 -6.55
C SER A 53 3.47 3.12 -6.12
N ASP A 54 3.92 3.20 -4.88
CA ASP A 54 4.95 2.27 -4.38
C ASP A 54 4.43 0.84 -4.38
N MET A 55 3.22 0.61 -3.87
CA MET A 55 2.62 -0.73 -3.87
C MET A 55 2.44 -1.29 -5.28
N ALA A 56 2.10 -0.44 -6.26
CA ALA A 56 1.96 -0.84 -7.65
C ALA A 56 3.29 -1.29 -8.30
N GLU A 57 4.45 -1.03 -7.69
CA GLU A 57 5.76 -1.50 -8.17
C GLU A 57 6.16 -2.87 -7.60
N LEU A 58 5.47 -3.38 -6.57
CA LEU A 58 5.75 -4.71 -6.03
C LEU A 58 5.36 -5.81 -7.03
N THR A 59 6.35 -6.56 -7.49
CA THR A 59 6.19 -7.73 -8.38
C THR A 59 6.41 -9.06 -7.68
N SER A 60 7.14 -9.06 -6.56
CA SER A 60 7.46 -10.23 -5.76
C SER A 60 7.61 -9.85 -4.29
N LEU A 61 7.07 -10.66 -3.38
CA LEU A 61 7.17 -10.44 -1.93
C LEU A 61 7.47 -11.74 -1.17
N ASP A 62 8.65 -11.83 -0.57
CA ASP A 62 9.01 -12.88 0.38
C ASP A 62 8.81 -12.38 1.81
N ALA A 63 7.75 -12.88 2.45
CA ALA A 63 7.32 -12.48 3.79
C ALA A 63 7.33 -13.66 4.76
N ARG A 64 8.18 -14.67 4.54
CA ARG A 64 8.24 -15.86 5.40
C ARG A 64 8.69 -15.53 6.82
N HIS A 65 8.14 -16.26 7.80
CA HIS A 65 8.53 -16.16 9.21
C HIS A 65 8.51 -14.74 9.78
N ALA A 66 7.61 -13.88 9.29
CA ALA A 66 7.55 -12.48 9.66
C ALA A 66 6.57 -12.20 10.81
N ASN A 67 5.94 -13.22 11.39
CA ASN A 67 4.88 -13.06 12.40
C ASN A 67 3.71 -12.17 11.91
N ILE A 68 3.41 -12.23 10.61
CA ILE A 68 2.31 -11.47 10.01
C ILE A 68 0.98 -12.13 10.38
N SER A 69 -0.02 -11.30 10.67
CA SER A 69 -1.38 -11.75 11.00
C SER A 69 -2.46 -11.04 10.18
N ASN A 70 -2.17 -9.83 9.67
CA ASN A 70 -3.09 -9.05 8.85
C ASN A 70 -2.42 -8.64 7.53
N LEU A 71 -3.12 -8.86 6.42
CA LEU A 71 -2.67 -8.58 5.05
C LEU A 71 -3.19 -7.26 4.46
N THR A 72 -3.96 -6.48 5.21
CA THR A 72 -4.46 -5.16 4.79
C THR A 72 -3.32 -4.30 4.22
N GLY A 73 -3.57 -3.72 3.04
CA GLY A 73 -2.63 -2.94 2.25
C GLY A 73 -2.09 -3.69 1.04
N LEU A 74 -2.04 -5.04 1.06
CA LEU A 74 -1.56 -5.83 -0.08
C LEU A 74 -2.47 -5.77 -1.30
N GLU A 75 -3.74 -5.37 -1.16
CA GLU A 75 -4.67 -5.16 -2.27
C GLU A 75 -4.14 -4.13 -3.30
N GLY A 76 -3.27 -3.21 -2.88
CA GLY A 76 -2.62 -2.23 -3.75
C GLY A 76 -1.48 -2.80 -4.61
N ALA A 77 -1.00 -4.02 -4.33
CA ALA A 77 0.12 -4.65 -5.04
C ALA A 77 -0.33 -5.30 -6.36
N THR A 78 -0.93 -4.51 -7.25
CA THR A 78 -1.63 -4.98 -8.46
C THR A 78 -0.73 -5.69 -9.48
N LYS A 79 0.58 -5.43 -9.48
CA LYS A 79 1.58 -6.10 -10.33
C LYS A 79 2.23 -7.33 -9.67
N LEU A 80 1.81 -7.72 -8.47
CA LEU A 80 2.42 -8.83 -7.73
C LEU A 80 2.17 -10.15 -8.46
N THR A 81 3.26 -10.87 -8.77
CA THR A 81 3.22 -12.16 -9.48
C THR A 81 3.60 -13.34 -8.59
N TRP A 82 4.34 -13.07 -7.52
CA TRP A 82 4.78 -14.08 -6.56
C TRP A 82 4.66 -13.57 -5.13
N LEU A 83 4.03 -14.38 -4.26
CA LEU A 83 3.81 -14.06 -2.86
C LEU A 83 4.11 -15.27 -1.97
N ASN A 84 5.02 -15.09 -1.01
CA ASN A 84 5.32 -16.13 -0.03
C ASN A 84 5.04 -15.64 1.39
N LEU A 85 3.96 -16.18 1.97
CA LEU A 85 3.47 -15.89 3.31
C LEU A 85 3.69 -17.07 4.26
N SER A 86 4.57 -18.01 3.91
CA SER A 86 4.77 -19.22 4.69
C SER A 86 5.28 -18.93 6.10
N TYR A 87 4.85 -19.72 7.07
CA TYR A 87 5.20 -19.63 8.47
C TYR A 87 4.80 -18.30 9.14
N ASN A 88 3.60 -17.80 8.80
CA ASN A 88 2.93 -16.68 9.45
C ASN A 88 1.61 -17.13 10.12
N TYR A 89 0.93 -16.19 10.78
CA TYR A 89 -0.30 -16.41 11.55
C TYR A 89 -1.53 -15.78 10.88
N ILE A 90 -1.65 -15.96 9.57
CA ILE A 90 -2.71 -15.37 8.76
C ILE A 90 -3.96 -16.26 8.85
N SER A 91 -5.10 -15.63 9.10
CA SER A 91 -6.42 -16.30 9.12
C SER A 91 -7.34 -15.82 8.00
N ASP A 92 -7.13 -14.60 7.51
CA ASP A 92 -7.86 -14.00 6.40
C ASP A 92 -6.90 -13.63 5.27
N ILE A 93 -7.21 -14.09 4.06
CA ILE A 93 -6.45 -13.81 2.83
C ILE A 93 -7.24 -12.93 1.85
N SER A 94 -8.36 -12.36 2.27
CA SER A 94 -9.23 -11.51 1.45
C SER A 94 -8.48 -10.35 0.77
N ALA A 95 -7.48 -9.77 1.45
CA ALA A 95 -6.65 -8.68 0.93
C ALA A 95 -5.89 -9.03 -0.36
N VAL A 96 -5.63 -10.32 -0.63
CA VAL A 96 -4.93 -10.77 -1.85
C VAL A 96 -5.84 -11.43 -2.88
N SER A 97 -7.14 -11.54 -2.59
CA SER A 97 -8.11 -12.25 -3.46
C SER A 97 -8.32 -11.58 -4.82
N GLY A 98 -8.11 -10.27 -4.92
CA GLY A 98 -8.24 -9.48 -6.14
C GLY A 98 -6.96 -9.35 -6.97
N LEU A 99 -5.83 -9.94 -6.55
CA LEU A 99 -4.55 -9.82 -7.25
C LEU A 99 -4.49 -10.75 -8.47
N THR A 100 -5.11 -10.33 -9.57
CA THR A 100 -5.27 -11.16 -10.78
C THR A 100 -3.96 -11.52 -11.49
N ASN A 101 -2.87 -10.79 -11.23
CA ASN A 101 -1.53 -11.09 -11.78
C ASN A 101 -0.75 -12.11 -10.94
N LEU A 102 -1.28 -12.53 -9.79
CA LEU A 102 -0.60 -13.42 -8.86
C LEU A 102 -0.55 -14.84 -9.43
N ALA A 103 0.62 -15.23 -9.95
CA ALA A 103 0.84 -16.55 -10.55
C ALA A 103 1.21 -17.62 -9.51
N SER A 104 1.75 -17.23 -8.36
CA SER A 104 2.14 -18.17 -7.31
C SER A 104 1.95 -17.57 -5.93
N ILE A 105 1.25 -18.31 -5.07
CA ILE A 105 1.09 -17.98 -3.65
C ILE A 105 1.49 -19.19 -2.79
N LYS A 106 2.31 -18.95 -1.77
CA LYS A 106 2.70 -19.96 -0.77
C LYS A 106 2.22 -19.54 0.60
N ILE A 107 1.34 -20.34 1.20
CA ILE A 107 0.82 -20.15 2.55
C ILE A 107 0.94 -21.48 3.28
N TYR A 108 2.06 -21.69 3.98
CA TYR A 108 2.18 -22.77 4.96
C TYR A 108 1.96 -22.19 6.35
N LYS A 109 1.02 -22.73 7.12
CA LYS A 109 0.71 -22.24 8.46
C LYS A 109 1.62 -22.90 9.50
N THR A 110 2.21 -22.11 10.40
CA THR A 110 2.69 -22.65 11.68
C THR A 110 1.51 -22.71 12.64
N LYS A 111 1.33 -23.85 13.31
CA LYS A 111 0.51 -23.87 14.52
C LYS A 111 1.24 -22.99 15.54
N LYS A 112 0.56 -22.02 16.14
CA LYS A 112 1.04 -21.42 17.39
C LYS A 112 1.18 -22.60 18.37
N SER A 113 2.40 -22.97 18.74
CA SER A 113 2.53 -23.86 19.89
C SER A 113 2.03 -23.03 21.06
N ASP A 114 0.87 -23.39 21.59
CA ASP A 114 0.41 -22.87 22.87
C ASP A 114 1.41 -23.33 23.94
N ASN A 115 2.53 -22.63 24.07
CA ASN A 115 3.36 -22.74 25.26
C ASN A 115 2.66 -21.93 26.35
N LYS A 116 1.49 -22.41 26.79
CA LYS A 116 1.08 -22.23 28.17
C LYS A 116 2.00 -23.15 28.96
N ALA A 117 3.17 -22.63 29.32
CA ALA A 117 4.00 -23.25 30.34
C ALA A 117 3.13 -23.40 31.60
N VAL A 118 3.06 -24.64 32.06
CA VAL A 118 2.47 -25.09 33.32
C VAL A 118 3.17 -24.40 34.49
#